data_AF-A0AAV7BT15-F1
#
_entry.id   AF-A0AAV7BT15-F1
#
_cell.length_a   1.000
_cell.length_b   1.000
_cell.length_c   1.000
_cell.angle_alpha   90.00
_cell.angle_beta   90.00
_cell.angle_gamma   90.00
#
_symmetry.space_group_name_H-M   'P 1'
#
loop_
_entity.id
_entity.type
_entity.pdbx_description
1 polymer ?
#
loop_
_entity_poly.entity_id
_entity_poly.type
_entity_poly.pdbx_seq_one_letter_code
_entity_poly.pdbx_strand_id
1 'polypeptide(L)'
;MPILVKDYTWQQTEKEIFISVPLKGVAAGASNVMCTESYIKANFTPFLFEVFLFAPIDVDRSITKIGNGIILFTLYKQEPSIWDSLSIANADKETMKRLRENAITRVQEKAKEDAQSKAARKRENEKYSLEIMMKIDEEERKRIENLKEEERRKASEDLEKFKDQQRLEEQREQKRKEEEKQRNALNKSMFSDSPKSSIQAQKHKIEKVVPPTRKCGSIKIQFTPRVFPTALRESRMAEEEEWLQKQAEARRAINTDNLDLQDLKEEEKNPEWLKDKGKLWSCSLHQFQTMLLPGLRLT
;
A
#
# COMPACT_ATOMS: atom_id res chain seq x y z
N MET A 1 1.65 -25.15 44.58
CA MET A 1 2.92 -25.74 44.09
C MET A 1 2.60 -26.64 42.90
N PRO A 2 3.38 -26.60 41.81
CA PRO A 2 3.14 -27.47 40.66
C PRO A 2 3.45 -28.93 41.00
N ILE A 3 2.72 -29.86 40.40
CA ILE A 3 2.89 -31.30 40.59
C ILE A 3 3.89 -31.80 39.54
N LEU A 4 5.04 -32.31 39.97
CA LEU A 4 6.04 -32.85 39.05
C LEU A 4 5.58 -34.20 38.45
N VAL A 5 5.59 -34.28 37.13
CA VAL A 5 5.25 -35.48 36.36
C VAL A 5 6.49 -36.34 36.21
N LYS A 6 6.41 -37.59 36.70
CA LYS A 6 7.50 -38.59 36.62
C LYS A 6 7.13 -39.80 35.77
N ASP A 7 5.86 -39.94 35.43
CA ASP A 7 5.25 -41.04 34.66
C ASP A 7 5.44 -40.87 33.15
N TYR A 8 6.62 -40.41 32.73
CA TYR A 8 6.96 -40.33 31.32
C TYR A 8 7.63 -41.62 30.85
N THR A 9 7.49 -41.92 29.56
CA THR A 9 8.22 -43.00 28.91
C THR A 9 9.13 -42.40 27.86
N TRP A 10 10.32 -42.96 27.71
CA TRP A 10 11.24 -42.51 26.68
C TRP A 10 11.89 -43.71 25.99
N GLN A 11 12.17 -43.52 24.71
CA GLN A 11 12.84 -44.47 23.85
C GLN A 11 13.91 -43.72 23.09
N GLN A 12 14.97 -44.43 22.68
CA GLN A 12 16.03 -43.81 21.91
C GLN A 12 16.47 -44.71 20.77
N THR A 13 16.92 -44.05 19.72
CA THR A 13 17.75 -44.60 18.67
C THR A 13 19.14 -43.97 18.81
N GLU A 14 20.10 -44.39 17.98
CA GLU A 14 21.44 -43.80 17.94
C GLU A 14 21.41 -42.28 17.71
N LYS A 15 20.47 -41.80 16.89
CA LYS A 15 20.36 -40.38 16.49
C LYS A 15 19.16 -39.62 17.07
N GLU A 16 18.12 -40.34 17.48
CA GLU A 16 16.83 -39.75 17.85
C GLU A 16 16.41 -40.17 19.26
N ILE A 17 15.64 -39.33 19.93
CA ILE A 17 15.02 -39.60 21.23
C ILE A 17 13.54 -39.30 21.15
N PHE A 18 12.73 -40.26 21.58
CA PHE A 18 11.28 -40.13 21.69
C PHE A 18 10.91 -40.05 23.16
N ILE A 19 10.26 -38.97 23.58
CA ILE A 19 9.76 -38.82 24.95
C ILE A 19 8.25 -38.64 24.90
N SER A 20 7.52 -39.46 25.64
CA SER A 20 6.07 -39.45 25.73
C SER A 20 5.65 -39.07 27.16
N VAL A 21 4.95 -37.94 27.28
CA VAL A 21 4.49 -37.37 28.55
C VAL A 21 2.96 -37.28 28.55
N PRO A 22 2.24 -37.98 29.44
CA PRO A 22 0.78 -37.95 29.49
C PRO A 22 0.25 -36.61 30.05
N LEU A 23 -0.75 -36.02 29.40
CA LEU A 23 -1.36 -34.73 29.77
C LEU A 23 -2.40 -34.82 30.90
N LYS A 24 -2.73 -36.03 31.38
CA LYS A 24 -3.66 -36.29 32.51
C LYS A 24 -5.00 -35.52 32.41
N GLY A 25 -5.54 -35.40 31.21
CA GLY A 25 -6.82 -34.72 30.96
C GLY A 25 -6.73 -33.21 30.71
N VAL A 26 -5.53 -32.61 30.65
CA VAL A 26 -5.35 -31.20 30.28
C VAL A 26 -5.49 -31.01 28.77
N ALA A 27 -6.20 -29.96 28.36
CA ALA A 27 -6.37 -29.60 26.95
C ALA A 27 -5.04 -29.19 26.32
N ALA A 28 -4.82 -29.58 25.05
CA ALA A 28 -3.59 -29.28 24.32
C ALA A 28 -3.24 -27.78 24.27
N GLY A 29 -4.25 -26.91 24.07
CA GLY A 29 -4.04 -25.46 24.00
C GLY A 29 -3.64 -24.80 25.32
N ALA A 30 -3.87 -25.45 26.46
CA ALA A 30 -3.46 -24.94 27.77
C ALA A 30 -2.04 -25.40 28.17
N SER A 31 -1.41 -26.27 27.36
CA SER A 31 -0.06 -26.75 27.59
C SER A 31 0.97 -25.83 26.93
N ASN A 32 2.03 -25.48 27.66
CA ASN A 32 3.15 -24.69 27.18
C ASN A 32 4.40 -25.55 27.22
N VAL A 33 5.09 -25.67 26.08
CA VAL A 33 6.29 -26.50 25.95
C VAL A 33 7.48 -25.65 25.52
N MET A 34 8.57 -25.78 26.25
CA MET A 34 9.88 -25.20 25.97
C MET A 34 10.86 -26.35 25.74
N CYS A 35 11.50 -26.33 24.58
CA CYS A 35 12.56 -27.25 24.20
C CYS A 35 13.80 -26.44 23.87
N THR A 36 14.93 -26.81 24.45
CA THR A 36 16.25 -26.20 24.23
C THR A 36 17.29 -27.31 24.09
N GLU A 37 18.52 -26.97 23.72
CA GLU A 37 19.61 -27.94 23.50
C GLU A 37 19.82 -28.90 24.66
N SER A 38 19.72 -28.45 25.91
CA SER A 38 20.01 -29.28 27.10
C SER A 38 18.89 -29.31 28.12
N TYR A 39 17.74 -28.69 27.82
CA TYR A 39 16.67 -28.49 28.78
C TYR A 39 15.29 -28.59 28.12
N ILE A 40 14.40 -29.34 28.75
CA ILE A 40 13.00 -29.49 28.33
C ILE A 40 12.09 -29.17 29.51
N LYS A 41 11.08 -28.35 29.24
CA LYS A 41 10.05 -27.99 30.19
C LYS A 41 8.70 -28.03 29.51
N ALA A 42 7.75 -28.78 30.07
CA ALA A 42 6.35 -28.71 29.66
C ALA A 42 5.48 -28.37 30.88
N ASN A 43 4.71 -27.30 30.77
CA ASN A 43 3.79 -26.82 31.78
C ASN A 43 2.35 -27.06 31.31
N PHE A 44 1.60 -27.84 32.08
CA PHE A 44 0.19 -28.11 31.83
C PHE A 44 -0.53 -28.18 33.18
N THR A 45 -0.91 -27.00 33.68
CA THR A 45 -1.41 -26.76 35.04
C THR A 45 -2.47 -27.80 35.46
N PRO A 46 -2.35 -28.42 36.66
CA PRO A 46 -1.39 -28.15 37.74
C PRO A 46 -0.03 -28.86 37.60
N PHE A 47 0.23 -29.52 36.49
CA PHE A 47 1.39 -30.39 36.28
C PHE A 47 2.56 -29.68 35.62
N LEU A 48 3.78 -30.06 36.00
CA LEU A 48 5.03 -29.60 35.42
C LEU A 48 5.91 -30.80 35.10
N PHE A 49 6.39 -30.87 33.87
CA PHE A 49 7.42 -31.78 33.44
C PHE A 49 8.70 -30.99 33.20
N GLU A 50 9.81 -31.41 33.80
CA GLU A 50 11.11 -30.77 33.70
C GLU A 50 12.19 -31.85 33.59
N VAL A 51 13.00 -31.78 32.54
CA VAL A 51 14.11 -32.71 32.29
C VAL A 51 15.32 -31.94 31.79
N PHE A 52 16.47 -32.21 32.41
CA PHE A 52 17.78 -31.74 31.97
C PHE A 52 18.42 -32.86 31.16
N LEU A 53 18.62 -32.66 29.87
CA LEU A 53 19.10 -33.71 28.97
C LEU A 53 20.56 -34.07 29.28
N PHE A 54 20.91 -35.33 29.06
CA PHE A 54 22.27 -35.83 29.24
C PHE A 54 23.29 -35.13 28.31
N ALA A 55 22.93 -34.95 27.05
CA ALA A 55 23.77 -34.33 26.02
C ALA A 55 22.94 -33.35 25.16
N PRO A 56 23.60 -32.40 24.45
CA PRO A 56 22.88 -31.40 23.67
C PRO A 56 22.15 -32.00 22.45
N ILE A 57 20.96 -31.45 22.16
CA ILE A 57 20.12 -31.79 21.00
C ILE A 57 20.09 -30.66 19.97
N ASP A 58 19.76 -31.01 18.73
CA ASP A 58 19.50 -30.08 17.65
C ASP A 58 18.05 -29.57 17.75
N VAL A 59 17.88 -28.32 18.19
CA VAL A 59 16.56 -27.71 18.43
C VAL A 59 15.81 -27.49 17.12
N ASP A 60 16.49 -27.23 16.02
CA ASP A 60 15.83 -26.85 14.76
C ASP A 60 15.27 -28.07 14.03
N ARG A 61 15.87 -29.26 14.21
CA ARG A 61 15.33 -30.54 13.70
C ARG A 61 14.33 -31.19 14.64
N SER A 62 14.38 -30.88 15.93
CA SER A 62 13.53 -31.49 16.94
C SER A 62 12.07 -31.01 16.83
N ILE A 63 11.14 -31.95 16.93
CA ILE A 63 9.70 -31.69 16.78
C ILE A 63 8.98 -32.06 18.08
N THR A 64 8.07 -31.20 18.51
CA THR A 64 7.14 -31.50 19.62
C THR A 64 5.72 -31.56 19.08
N LYS A 65 5.02 -32.66 19.36
CA LYS A 65 3.62 -32.86 18.99
C LYS A 65 2.78 -32.97 20.27
N ILE A 66 1.71 -32.20 20.35
CA ILE A 66 0.78 -32.21 21.48
C ILE A 66 -0.57 -32.67 20.93
N GLY A 67 -1.03 -33.85 21.35
CA GLY A 67 -2.27 -34.42 20.81
C GLY A 67 -2.64 -35.74 21.47
N ASN A 68 -3.90 -36.16 21.33
CA ASN A 68 -4.39 -37.43 21.87
C ASN A 68 -4.13 -37.62 23.38
N GLY A 69 -4.09 -36.53 24.14
CA GLY A 69 -3.82 -36.55 25.59
C GLY A 69 -2.35 -36.83 25.95
N ILE A 70 -1.41 -36.73 25.00
CA ILE A 70 0.03 -36.98 25.20
C ILE A 70 0.86 -35.87 24.53
N ILE A 71 1.96 -35.48 25.18
CA ILE A 71 3.02 -34.69 24.56
C ILE A 71 4.09 -35.67 24.07
N LEU A 72 4.32 -35.69 22.75
CA LEU A 72 5.35 -36.48 22.11
C LEU A 72 6.49 -35.57 21.64
N PHE A 73 7.65 -35.74 22.23
CA PHE A 73 8.89 -35.12 21.79
C PHE A 73 9.63 -36.07 20.86
N THR A 74 10.03 -35.58 19.68
CA THR A 74 10.93 -36.25 18.75
C THR A 74 12.17 -35.39 18.64
N LEU A 75 13.21 -35.75 19.39
CA LEU A 75 14.42 -34.95 19.55
C LEU A 75 15.55 -35.57 18.74
N TYR A 76 16.37 -34.71 18.13
CA TYR A 76 17.55 -35.14 17.39
C TYR A 76 18.81 -34.86 18.21
N LYS A 77 19.62 -35.88 18.47
CA LYS A 77 20.90 -35.72 19.16
C LYS A 77 21.87 -34.95 18.26
N GLN A 78 22.66 -34.04 18.83
CA GLN A 78 23.74 -33.40 18.06
C GLN A 78 24.83 -34.43 17.71
N GLU A 79 25.19 -35.27 18.67
CA GLU A 79 26.15 -36.35 18.49
C GLU A 79 25.43 -37.72 18.55
N PRO A 80 25.62 -38.59 17.54
CA PRO A 80 25.04 -39.93 17.56
C PRO A 80 25.68 -40.75 18.68
N SER A 81 24.93 -40.99 19.75
CA SER A 81 25.42 -41.70 20.93
C SER A 81 24.24 -42.32 21.69
N ILE A 82 24.42 -43.49 22.29
CA ILE A 82 23.40 -44.15 23.11
C ILE A 82 23.49 -43.59 24.53
N TRP A 83 22.37 -43.08 25.05
CA TRP A 83 22.35 -42.46 26.38
C TRP A 83 21.96 -43.50 27.43
N ASP A 84 22.76 -43.67 28.48
CA ASP A 84 22.42 -44.57 29.59
C ASP A 84 21.27 -44.03 30.46
N SER A 85 21.07 -42.70 30.43
CA SER A 85 20.01 -42.01 31.14
C SER A 85 19.55 -40.79 30.35
N LEU A 86 18.26 -40.50 30.38
CA LEU A 86 17.70 -39.31 29.72
C LEU A 86 18.23 -38.01 30.35
N SER A 87 18.45 -38.04 31.67
CA SER A 87 18.89 -36.90 32.46
C SER A 87 20.27 -37.06 33.06
N ILE A 88 20.92 -35.93 33.35
CA ILE A 88 22.20 -35.87 34.05
C ILE A 88 22.01 -36.43 35.47
N ALA A 89 22.56 -37.62 35.74
CA ALA A 89 22.25 -38.42 36.94
C ALA A 89 22.67 -37.78 38.28
N ASN A 90 23.61 -36.82 38.29
CA ASN A 90 24.20 -36.24 39.50
C ASN A 90 24.48 -34.73 39.37
N ALA A 91 23.62 -33.95 38.70
CA ALA A 91 23.88 -32.53 38.55
C ALA A 91 23.56 -31.75 39.84
N ASP A 92 24.54 -30.97 40.29
CA ASP A 92 24.44 -30.12 41.48
C ASP A 92 23.36 -29.05 41.30
N LYS A 93 22.73 -28.62 42.40
CA LYS A 93 21.61 -27.66 42.39
C LYS A 93 21.97 -26.37 41.65
N GLU A 94 23.21 -25.93 41.77
CA GLU A 94 23.71 -24.74 41.08
C GLU A 94 23.86 -24.97 39.57
N THR A 95 24.31 -26.14 39.15
CA THR A 95 24.42 -26.49 37.71
C THR A 95 23.04 -26.55 37.05
N MET A 96 22.04 -27.12 37.72
CA MET A 96 20.65 -27.14 37.23
C MET A 96 20.06 -25.73 37.12
N LYS A 97 20.39 -24.85 38.08
CA LYS A 97 19.98 -23.44 38.04
C LYS A 97 20.59 -22.72 36.84
N ARG A 98 21.91 -22.86 36.63
CA ARG A 98 22.62 -22.27 35.49
C ARG A 98 22.09 -22.76 34.16
N LEU A 99 21.83 -24.08 34.02
CA LEU A 99 21.23 -24.65 32.81
C LEU A 99 19.85 -24.05 32.52
N ARG A 100 19.02 -23.89 33.55
CA ARG A 100 17.69 -23.27 33.41
C ARG A 100 17.79 -21.81 32.98
N GLU A 101 18.67 -21.03 33.62
CA GLU A 101 18.90 -19.62 33.28
C GLU A 101 19.41 -19.47 31.85
N ASN A 102 20.40 -20.28 31.45
CA ASN A 102 20.93 -20.29 30.09
C ASN A 102 19.87 -20.65 29.05
N ALA A 103 19.02 -21.65 29.33
CA ALA A 103 17.95 -22.04 28.42
C ALA A 103 16.91 -20.91 28.23
N ILE A 104 16.51 -20.24 29.33
CA ILE A 104 15.59 -19.10 29.28
C ILE A 104 16.21 -17.95 28.48
N THR A 105 17.47 -17.60 28.74
CA THR A 105 18.17 -16.53 28.03
C THR A 105 18.24 -16.80 26.53
N ARG A 106 18.61 -18.02 26.11
CA ARG A 106 18.67 -18.39 24.69
C ARG A 106 17.32 -18.29 23.98
N VAL A 107 16.26 -18.79 24.62
CA VAL A 107 14.90 -18.68 24.06
C VAL A 107 14.48 -17.20 23.94
N GLN A 108 14.83 -16.37 24.91
CA GLN A 108 14.56 -14.92 24.87
C GLN A 108 15.36 -14.21 23.79
N GLU A 109 16.63 -14.53 23.61
CA GLU A 109 17.49 -13.96 22.58
C GLU A 109 17.00 -14.31 21.17
N LYS A 110 16.71 -15.60 20.91
CA LYS A 110 16.14 -16.05 19.63
C LYS A 110 14.80 -15.35 19.34
N ALA A 111 13.93 -15.23 20.34
CA ALA A 111 12.67 -14.51 20.18
C ALA A 111 12.86 -13.01 19.88
N LYS A 112 13.88 -12.37 20.45
CA LYS A 112 14.23 -10.96 20.13
C LYS A 112 14.76 -10.83 18.72
N GLU A 113 15.64 -11.72 18.29
CA GLU A 113 16.19 -11.74 16.93
C GLU A 113 15.10 -11.96 15.88
N ASP A 114 14.19 -12.91 16.11
CA ASP A 114 13.02 -13.13 15.26
C ASP A 114 12.09 -11.91 15.18
N ALA A 115 11.90 -11.20 16.30
CA ALA A 115 11.11 -9.98 16.31
C ALA A 115 11.80 -8.85 15.54
N GLN A 116 13.12 -8.69 15.69
CA GLN A 116 13.91 -7.69 14.98
C GLN A 116 13.97 -7.96 13.47
N SER A 117 14.18 -9.21 13.07
CA SER A 117 14.21 -9.60 11.64
C SER A 117 12.83 -9.40 10.98
N LYS A 118 11.74 -9.76 11.65
CA LYS A 118 10.36 -9.48 11.18
C LYS A 118 10.10 -7.97 11.05
N ALA A 119 10.51 -7.18 12.04
CA ALA A 119 10.36 -5.73 11.99
C ALA A 119 11.19 -5.11 10.86
N ALA A 120 12.42 -5.59 10.62
CA ALA A 120 13.27 -5.14 9.53
C ALA A 120 12.64 -5.48 8.17
N ARG A 121 12.18 -6.72 7.98
CA ARG A 121 11.49 -7.15 6.75
C ARG A 121 10.23 -6.34 6.48
N LYS A 122 9.45 -6.02 7.51
CA LYS A 122 8.27 -5.15 7.38
C LYS A 122 8.65 -3.75 6.90
N ARG A 123 9.66 -3.11 7.50
CA ARG A 123 10.14 -1.79 7.09
C ARG A 123 10.68 -1.78 5.65
N GLU A 124 11.40 -2.83 5.26
CA GLU A 124 11.92 -2.96 3.89
C GLU A 124 10.77 -3.06 2.88
N ASN A 125 9.77 -3.89 3.17
CA ASN A 125 8.58 -4.01 2.34
C ASN A 125 7.80 -2.67 2.23
N GLU A 126 7.65 -1.95 3.33
CA GLU A 126 7.00 -0.62 3.34
C GLU A 126 7.77 0.38 2.49
N LYS A 127 9.10 0.43 2.64
CA LYS A 127 9.97 1.31 1.85
C LYS A 127 9.88 0.99 0.35
N TYR A 128 9.95 -0.29 0.00
CA TYR A 128 9.83 -0.75 -1.38
C TYR A 128 8.47 -0.36 -1.98
N SER A 129 7.38 -0.56 -1.24
CA SER A 129 6.05 -0.14 -1.69
C SER A 129 5.95 1.37 -1.95
N LEU A 130 6.55 2.19 -1.08
CA LEU A 130 6.57 3.65 -1.24
C LEU A 130 7.41 4.06 -2.46
N GLU A 131 8.56 3.43 -2.67
CA GLU A 131 9.44 3.71 -3.81
C GLU A 131 8.76 3.41 -5.14
N ILE A 132 8.03 2.30 -5.25
CA ILE A 132 7.24 1.97 -6.44
C ILE A 132 6.12 2.99 -6.66
N MET A 133 5.41 3.41 -5.61
CA MET A 133 4.37 4.43 -5.70
C MET A 133 4.94 5.75 -6.22
N MET A 134 6.07 6.19 -5.67
CA MET A 134 6.76 7.41 -6.11
C MET A 134 7.16 7.34 -7.58
N LYS A 135 7.62 6.18 -8.04
CA LYS A 135 7.99 5.96 -9.44
C LYS A 135 6.80 6.11 -10.38
N ILE A 136 5.66 5.53 -10.02
CA ILE A 136 4.42 5.64 -10.80
C ILE A 136 3.95 7.11 -10.86
N ASP A 137 3.95 7.80 -9.72
CA ASP A 137 3.57 9.21 -9.65
C ASP A 137 4.52 10.10 -10.48
N GLU A 138 5.81 9.81 -10.49
CA GLU A 138 6.79 10.55 -11.28
C GLU A 138 6.60 10.34 -12.79
N GLU A 139 6.31 9.10 -13.21
CA GLU A 139 5.98 8.77 -14.60
C GLU A 139 4.72 9.50 -15.06
N GLU A 140 3.66 9.53 -14.24
CA GLU A 140 2.43 10.27 -14.54
C GLU A 140 2.66 11.79 -14.59
N ARG A 141 3.47 12.35 -13.69
CA ARG A 141 3.82 13.79 -13.74
C ARG A 141 4.59 14.14 -15.01
N LYS A 142 5.58 13.34 -15.39
CA LYS A 142 6.34 13.52 -16.64
C LYS A 142 5.44 13.42 -17.86
N ARG A 143 4.48 12.50 -17.86
CA ARG A 143 3.48 12.37 -18.93
C ARG A 143 2.64 13.64 -19.09
N ILE A 144 2.14 14.19 -17.98
CA ILE A 144 1.35 15.43 -18.00
C ILE A 144 2.20 16.61 -18.46
N GLU A 145 3.45 16.71 -18.00
CA GLU A 145 4.37 17.77 -18.40
C GLU A 145 4.67 17.73 -19.91
N ASN A 146 4.96 16.54 -20.44
CA ASN A 146 5.17 16.35 -21.87
C ASN A 146 3.93 16.74 -22.71
N LEU A 147 2.73 16.39 -22.25
CA LEU A 147 1.49 16.80 -22.91
C LEU A 147 1.31 18.33 -22.90
N LYS A 148 1.56 18.98 -21.75
CA LYS A 148 1.50 20.45 -21.64
C LYS A 148 2.53 21.14 -22.52
N GLU A 149 3.75 20.61 -22.61
CA GLU A 149 4.79 21.15 -23.49
C GLU A 149 4.39 21.03 -24.96
N GLU A 150 3.84 19.88 -25.35
CA GLU A 150 3.38 19.65 -26.72
C GLU A 150 2.22 20.59 -27.11
N GLU A 151 1.27 20.82 -26.21
CA GLU A 151 0.19 21.80 -26.42
C GLU A 151 0.74 23.24 -26.49
N ARG A 152 1.68 23.60 -25.60
CA ARG A 152 2.34 24.92 -25.65
C ARG A 152 3.10 25.12 -26.96
N ARG A 153 3.82 24.10 -27.41
CA ARG A 153 4.56 24.11 -28.68
C ARG A 153 3.61 24.33 -29.85
N LYS A 154 2.53 23.54 -29.96
CA LYS A 154 1.51 23.72 -31.01
C LYS A 154 0.89 25.11 -31.00
N ALA A 155 0.50 25.61 -29.83
CA ALA A 155 -0.06 26.96 -29.70
C ALA A 155 0.95 28.05 -30.11
N SER A 156 2.24 27.88 -29.80
CA SER A 156 3.28 28.81 -30.22
C SER A 156 3.50 28.80 -31.74
N GLU A 157 3.52 27.61 -32.36
CA GLU A 157 3.61 27.44 -33.81
C GLU A 157 2.40 28.05 -34.53
N ASP A 158 1.20 27.86 -33.99
CA ASP A 158 -0.01 28.43 -34.58
C ASP A 158 -0.06 29.96 -34.44
N LEU A 159 0.43 30.50 -33.32
CA LEU A 159 0.59 31.95 -33.14
C LEU A 159 1.62 32.53 -34.13
N GLU A 160 2.70 31.82 -34.40
CA GLU A 160 3.71 32.22 -35.39
C GLU A 160 3.14 32.21 -36.81
N LYS A 161 2.44 31.14 -37.21
CA LYS A 161 1.73 31.07 -38.50
C LYS A 161 0.73 32.21 -38.65
N PHE A 162 -0.02 32.54 -37.59
CA PHE A 162 -0.97 33.64 -37.61
C PHE A 162 -0.28 35.01 -37.81
N LYS A 163 0.85 35.26 -37.11
CA LYS A 163 1.66 36.48 -37.31
C LYS A 163 2.20 36.60 -38.73
N ASP A 164 2.61 35.49 -39.34
CA ASP A 164 3.14 35.49 -40.70
C ASP A 164 2.04 35.71 -41.75
N GLN A 165 0.86 35.12 -41.54
CA GLN A 165 -0.33 35.41 -42.35
C GLN A 165 -0.70 36.90 -42.27
N GLN A 166 -0.71 37.47 -41.06
CA GLN A 166 -1.01 38.89 -40.86
C GLN A 166 0.00 39.79 -41.59
N ARG A 167 1.30 39.50 -41.47
CA ARG A 167 2.35 40.23 -42.21
C ARG A 167 2.16 40.15 -43.73
N LEU A 168 1.77 38.99 -44.25
CA LEU A 168 1.50 38.80 -45.67
C LEU A 168 0.25 39.56 -46.13
N GLU A 169 -0.81 39.56 -45.32
CA GLU A 169 -2.06 40.30 -45.56
C GLU A 169 -1.78 41.81 -45.61
N GLU A 170 -1.01 42.33 -44.65
CA GLU A 170 -0.58 43.73 -44.60
C GLU A 170 0.22 44.13 -45.84
N GLN A 171 1.15 43.28 -46.30
CA GLN A 171 1.90 43.53 -47.54
C GLN A 171 0.99 43.52 -48.78
N ARG A 172 0.01 42.61 -48.84
CA ARG A 172 -0.98 42.56 -49.93
C ARG A 172 -1.88 43.79 -49.93
N GLU A 173 -2.32 44.23 -48.75
CA GLU A 173 -3.16 45.41 -48.60
C GLU A 173 -2.39 46.69 -48.95
N GLN A 174 -1.11 46.78 -48.58
CA GLN A 174 -0.23 47.87 -49.02
C GLN A 174 -0.11 47.91 -50.55
N LYS A 175 0.13 46.77 -51.21
CA LYS A 175 0.16 46.69 -52.68
C LYS A 175 -1.17 47.11 -53.30
N ARG A 176 -2.31 46.61 -52.78
CA ARG A 176 -3.65 47.01 -53.26
C ARG A 176 -3.91 48.51 -53.10
N LYS A 177 -3.54 49.09 -51.95
CA LYS A 177 -3.66 50.54 -51.70
C LYS A 177 -2.78 51.34 -52.65
N GLU A 178 -1.61 50.83 -53.02
CA GLU A 178 -0.72 51.48 -53.97
C GLU A 178 -1.26 51.41 -55.41
N GLU A 179 -1.78 50.26 -55.83
CA GLU A 179 -2.49 50.08 -57.12
C GLU A 179 -3.76 50.94 -57.21
N GLU A 180 -4.54 51.00 -56.13
CA GLU A 180 -5.76 51.82 -56.06
C GLU A 180 -5.44 53.32 -56.04
N LYS A 181 -4.35 53.74 -55.38
CA LYS A 181 -3.84 55.12 -55.47
C LYS A 181 -3.40 55.47 -56.90
N GLN A 182 -2.75 54.55 -57.62
CA GLN A 182 -2.40 54.76 -59.03
C GLN A 182 -3.66 54.88 -59.90
N ARG A 183 -4.66 54.02 -59.72
CA ARG A 183 -5.97 54.09 -60.40
C ARG A 183 -6.75 55.37 -60.08
N ASN A 184 -6.78 55.78 -58.81
CA ASN A 184 -7.46 57.00 -58.39
C ASN A 184 -6.70 58.25 -58.82
N ALA A 185 -5.37 58.23 -58.94
CA ALA A 185 -4.61 59.32 -59.55
C ALA A 185 -4.95 59.49 -61.04
N LEU A 186 -5.19 58.38 -61.77
CA LEU A 186 -5.74 58.40 -63.14
C LEU A 186 -7.18 58.97 -63.18
N ASN A 187 -8.07 58.55 -62.28
CA ASN A 187 -9.47 58.98 -62.26
C ASN A 187 -9.71 60.40 -61.68
N LYS A 188 -8.84 60.89 -60.80
CA LYS A 188 -8.93 62.24 -60.19
C LYS A 188 -8.56 63.36 -61.17
N SER A 189 -8.11 63.02 -62.38
CA SER A 189 -7.98 63.97 -63.49
C SER A 189 -9.31 64.41 -64.11
N MET A 190 -10.47 63.82 -63.69
CA MET A 190 -11.75 64.04 -64.39
C MET A 190 -12.91 64.64 -63.59
N PHE A 191 -12.84 64.84 -62.26
CA PHE A 191 -13.95 65.50 -61.54
C PHE A 191 -13.49 66.20 -60.25
N SER A 192 -13.74 67.52 -60.17
CA SER A 192 -13.52 68.37 -58.98
C SER A 192 -14.84 68.97 -58.47
N ASP A 193 -14.84 69.28 -57.18
CA ASP A 193 -15.81 70.05 -56.38
C ASP A 193 -17.12 69.29 -56.06
N SER A 194 -17.71 69.33 -54.86
CA SER A 194 -17.84 70.41 -53.85
C SER A 194 -18.24 69.82 -52.45
N PRO A 195 -18.59 70.63 -51.40
CA PRO A 195 -18.25 70.35 -50.00
C PRO A 195 -19.33 69.74 -49.06
N LYS A 196 -18.82 69.41 -47.87
CA LYS A 196 -19.40 68.81 -46.64
C LYS A 196 -20.60 69.57 -46.04
N SER A 197 -21.53 68.84 -45.39
CA SER A 197 -22.46 69.39 -44.40
C SER A 197 -22.25 68.77 -43.01
N SER A 198 -22.07 69.62 -42.00
CA SER A 198 -21.94 69.30 -40.57
C SER A 198 -23.30 69.45 -39.88
N ILE A 199 -23.75 68.43 -39.14
CA ILE A 199 -24.97 68.47 -38.32
C ILE A 199 -24.57 68.50 -36.84
N GLN A 200 -24.95 69.57 -36.12
CA GLN A 200 -24.78 69.71 -34.68
C GLN A 200 -26.03 69.21 -33.94
N ALA A 201 -25.85 68.33 -32.96
CA ALA A 201 -26.91 67.82 -32.08
C ALA A 201 -26.93 68.59 -30.75
N GLN A 202 -28.07 69.18 -30.39
CA GLN A 202 -28.28 69.86 -29.11
C GLN A 202 -28.78 68.88 -28.04
N LYS A 203 -28.15 68.90 -26.86
CA LYS A 203 -28.52 68.11 -25.65
C LYS A 203 -29.42 68.93 -24.73
N HIS A 204 -30.62 68.46 -24.44
CA HIS A 204 -31.45 68.96 -23.33
C HIS A 204 -31.02 68.32 -22.00
N LYS A 205 -30.86 69.15 -20.96
CA LYS A 205 -30.44 68.76 -19.60
C LYS A 205 -31.70 68.69 -18.72
N ILE A 206 -32.07 67.48 -18.30
CA ILE A 206 -33.21 67.24 -17.39
C ILE A 206 -32.68 67.23 -15.95
N GLU A 207 -33.13 68.17 -15.12
CA GLU A 207 -32.86 68.16 -13.67
C GLU A 207 -33.64 67.02 -12.99
N LYS A 208 -32.92 66.19 -12.21
CA LYS A 208 -33.48 65.05 -11.49
C LYS A 208 -33.86 65.46 -10.08
N VAL A 209 -35.16 65.53 -9.78
CA VAL A 209 -35.67 65.54 -8.40
C VAL A 209 -35.60 64.12 -7.85
N VAL A 210 -34.84 63.91 -6.78
CA VAL A 210 -34.69 62.57 -6.16
C VAL A 210 -35.66 62.46 -4.97
N PRO A 211 -36.45 61.38 -4.87
CA PRO A 211 -37.38 61.17 -3.76
C PRO A 211 -36.63 60.84 -2.45
N PRO A 212 -37.25 61.08 -1.29
CA PRO A 212 -36.63 60.88 0.01
C PRO A 212 -36.29 59.41 0.28
N THR A 213 -35.18 59.18 0.99
CA THR A 213 -34.66 57.85 1.34
C THR A 213 -35.53 57.15 2.38
N ARG A 214 -35.80 55.85 2.17
CA ARG A 214 -36.61 55.03 3.08
C ARG A 214 -35.84 54.70 4.37
N LYS A 215 -36.56 54.54 5.49
CA LYS A 215 -35.99 54.16 6.80
C LYS A 215 -35.42 52.73 6.74
N CYS A 216 -34.25 52.53 7.36
CA CYS A 216 -33.57 51.23 7.39
C CYS A 216 -34.22 50.28 8.40
N GLY A 217 -34.36 49.01 8.01
CA GLY A 217 -34.68 47.89 8.89
C GLY A 217 -33.49 46.93 8.95
N SER A 218 -33.18 46.42 10.14
CA SER A 218 -32.13 45.41 10.34
C SER A 218 -32.74 44.02 10.19
N ILE A 219 -32.28 43.26 9.20
CA ILE A 219 -32.68 41.87 8.98
C ILE A 219 -31.65 40.97 9.64
N LYS A 220 -32.09 40.10 10.55
CA LYS A 220 -31.23 39.04 11.10
C LYS A 220 -31.23 37.86 10.15
N ILE A 221 -30.07 37.56 9.60
CA ILE A 221 -29.85 36.44 8.68
C ILE A 221 -29.20 35.30 9.47
N GLN A 222 -29.75 34.09 9.35
CA GLN A 222 -29.09 32.87 9.83
C GLN A 222 -28.83 31.96 8.63
N PHE A 223 -27.60 31.47 8.52
CA PHE A 223 -27.18 30.59 7.44
C PHE A 223 -27.35 29.13 7.86
N THR A 224 -27.90 28.32 6.97
CA THR A 224 -27.92 26.86 7.13
C THR A 224 -26.49 26.33 6.92
N PRO A 225 -25.94 25.52 7.84
CA PRO A 225 -24.61 24.97 7.69
C PRO A 225 -24.57 24.06 6.46
N ARG A 226 -23.74 24.41 5.48
CA ARG A 226 -23.59 23.69 4.21
C ARG A 226 -22.14 23.27 4.04
N VAL A 227 -21.94 22.02 3.60
CA VAL A 227 -20.61 21.42 3.38
C VAL A 227 -19.97 21.95 2.09
N PHE A 228 -20.80 22.30 1.10
CA PHE A 228 -20.34 22.83 -0.18
C PHE A 228 -20.47 24.36 -0.26
N PRO A 229 -19.44 25.07 -0.77
CA PRO A 229 -19.43 26.52 -0.89
C PRO A 229 -20.30 27.06 -2.04
N THR A 230 -20.80 26.19 -2.93
CA THR A 230 -21.64 26.56 -4.07
C THR A 230 -22.99 27.12 -3.60
N ALA A 231 -23.43 28.23 -4.20
CA ALA A 231 -24.73 28.81 -3.90
C ALA A 231 -25.87 27.89 -4.38
N LEU A 232 -26.98 27.88 -3.65
CA LEU A 232 -28.09 26.93 -3.86
C LEU A 232 -28.71 27.01 -5.27
N ARG A 233 -28.61 28.18 -5.92
CA ARG A 233 -29.08 28.42 -7.30
C ARG A 233 -28.28 27.65 -8.36
N GLU A 234 -27.03 27.32 -8.06
CA GLU A 234 -26.10 26.60 -8.96
C GLU A 234 -25.86 25.16 -8.48
N SER A 235 -26.46 24.76 -7.35
CA SER A 235 -26.24 23.46 -6.76
C SER A 235 -27.05 22.37 -7.45
N ARG A 236 -26.37 21.28 -7.78
CA ARG A 236 -26.99 20.00 -8.16
C ARG A 236 -27.05 19.11 -6.92
N MET A 237 -28.02 19.39 -6.05
CA MET A 237 -28.22 18.71 -4.75
C MET A 237 -28.12 17.18 -4.83
N ALA A 238 -28.69 16.57 -5.88
CA ALA A 238 -28.64 15.12 -6.08
C ALA A 238 -27.20 14.62 -6.33
N GLU A 239 -26.41 15.32 -7.15
CA GLU A 239 -25.01 14.95 -7.43
C GLU A 239 -24.13 15.12 -6.18
N GLU A 240 -24.41 16.13 -5.36
CA GLU A 240 -23.70 16.38 -4.10
C GLU A 240 -24.00 15.29 -3.05
N GLU A 241 -25.25 14.84 -2.95
CA GLU A 241 -25.64 13.72 -2.08
C GLU A 241 -25.04 12.39 -2.56
N GLU A 242 -25.06 12.13 -3.87
CA GLU A 242 -24.39 10.96 -4.46
C GLU A 242 -22.89 10.98 -4.19
N TRP A 243 -22.25 12.14 -4.24
CA TRP A 243 -20.82 12.28 -3.92
C TRP A 243 -20.54 11.96 -2.45
N LEU A 244 -21.36 12.46 -1.52
CA LEU A 244 -21.24 12.15 -0.10
C LEU A 244 -21.50 10.65 0.18
N GLN A 245 -22.46 10.05 -0.50
CA GLN A 245 -22.76 8.61 -0.41
C GLN A 245 -21.59 7.78 -0.95
N LYS A 246 -21.02 8.12 -2.11
CA LYS A 246 -19.84 7.45 -2.67
C LYS A 246 -18.63 7.55 -1.75
N GLN A 247 -18.40 8.70 -1.11
CA GLN A 247 -17.33 8.84 -0.12
C GLN A 247 -17.56 7.96 1.11
N ALA A 248 -18.80 7.92 1.62
CA ALA A 248 -19.15 7.09 2.78
C ALA A 248 -19.05 5.59 2.46
N GLU A 249 -19.46 5.20 1.25
CA GLU A 249 -19.38 3.83 0.75
C GLU A 249 -17.92 3.39 0.58
N ALA A 250 -17.05 4.23 -0.01
CA ALA A 250 -15.62 3.95 -0.09
C ALA A 250 -14.98 3.76 1.29
N ARG A 251 -15.35 4.58 2.28
CA ARG A 251 -14.90 4.41 3.67
C ARG A 251 -15.42 3.13 4.32
N ARG A 252 -16.65 2.69 4.00
CA ARG A 252 -17.22 1.42 4.47
C ARG A 252 -16.51 0.24 3.84
N ALA A 253 -16.27 0.26 2.52
CA ALA A 253 -15.57 -0.78 1.78
C ALA A 253 -14.17 -1.05 2.36
N ILE A 254 -13.39 0.00 2.62
CA ILE A 254 -12.05 -0.12 3.26
C ILE A 254 -12.14 -0.78 4.65
N ASN A 255 -13.23 -0.54 5.37
CA ASN A 255 -13.42 -1.08 6.72
C ASN A 255 -13.93 -2.53 6.72
N THR A 256 -14.77 -2.89 5.74
CA THR A 256 -15.23 -4.27 5.52
C THR A 256 -14.12 -5.17 4.98
N ASP A 257 -13.30 -4.66 4.04
CA ASP A 257 -12.12 -5.38 3.54
C ASP A 257 -11.14 -5.69 4.69
N ASN A 258 -11.08 -4.84 5.70
CA ASN A 258 -10.26 -5.05 6.89
C ASN A 258 -10.77 -6.19 7.80
N LEU A 259 -12.07 -6.51 7.77
CA LEU A 259 -12.66 -7.63 8.52
C LEU A 259 -12.44 -8.96 7.78
N ASP A 260 -12.65 -8.99 6.47
CA ASP A 260 -12.46 -10.20 5.65
C ASP A 260 -10.98 -10.58 5.46
N LEU A 261 -10.06 -9.62 5.62
CA LEU A 261 -8.61 -9.84 5.57
C LEU A 261 -8.00 -10.17 6.94
N GLN A 262 -8.76 -10.41 8.01
CA GLN A 262 -8.17 -10.74 9.31
C GLN A 262 -7.41 -12.08 9.32
N ASP A 263 -7.83 -13.04 8.50
CA ASP A 263 -7.23 -14.38 8.43
C ASP A 263 -5.96 -14.45 7.57
N LEU A 264 -5.67 -13.41 6.76
CA LEU A 264 -4.49 -13.37 5.90
C LEU A 264 -3.27 -12.89 6.69
N LYS A 265 -2.13 -13.56 6.47
CA LYS A 265 -0.84 -13.08 7.01
C LYS A 265 -0.51 -11.73 6.39
N GLU A 266 0.23 -10.90 7.13
CA GLU A 266 0.61 -9.55 6.69
C GLU A 266 1.38 -9.53 5.36
N GLU A 267 2.04 -10.65 5.01
CA GLU A 267 2.71 -10.87 3.73
C GLU A 267 1.73 -11.12 2.57
N GLU A 268 0.59 -11.78 2.83
CA GLU A 268 -0.44 -12.11 1.83
C GLU A 268 -1.35 -10.92 1.52
N LYS A 269 -1.36 -9.90 2.39
CA LYS A 269 -2.04 -8.62 2.14
C LYS A 269 -1.29 -7.73 1.16
N ASN A 270 -0.04 -8.05 0.84
CA ASN A 270 0.77 -7.26 -0.06
C ASN A 270 0.47 -7.63 -1.54
N PRO A 271 -0.04 -6.71 -2.36
CA PRO A 271 -0.35 -6.99 -3.77
C PRO A 271 0.89 -7.36 -4.60
N GLU A 272 2.09 -6.89 -4.25
CA GLU A 272 3.31 -7.24 -4.99
C GLU A 272 3.82 -8.64 -4.62
N TRP A 273 3.63 -9.09 -3.37
CA TRP A 273 3.91 -10.48 -2.97
C TRP A 273 3.02 -11.46 -3.76
N LEU A 274 1.74 -11.12 -3.92
CA LEU A 274 0.79 -11.84 -4.76
C LEU A 274 1.22 -11.86 -6.23
N LYS A 275 1.69 -10.72 -6.75
CA LYS A 275 2.15 -10.59 -8.13
C LYS A 275 3.42 -11.40 -8.40
N ASP A 276 4.39 -11.41 -7.48
CA ASP A 276 5.62 -12.18 -7.63
C ASP A 276 5.39 -13.69 -7.47
N LYS A 277 4.51 -14.10 -6.54
CA LYS A 277 4.01 -15.49 -6.51
C LYS A 277 3.29 -15.84 -7.80
N GLY A 278 2.45 -14.96 -8.33
CA GLY A 278 1.78 -15.15 -9.62
C GLY A 278 2.77 -15.34 -10.78
N LYS A 279 3.84 -14.51 -10.84
CA LYS A 279 4.90 -14.64 -11.85
C LYS A 279 5.65 -15.98 -11.75
N LEU A 280 5.97 -16.42 -10.53
CA LEU A 280 6.62 -17.72 -10.27
C LEU A 280 5.75 -18.89 -10.75
N TRP A 281 4.43 -18.80 -10.55
CA TRP A 281 3.48 -19.80 -11.01
C TRP A 281 3.33 -19.77 -12.53
N SER A 282 3.25 -18.58 -13.15
CA SER A 282 3.19 -18.45 -14.60
C SER A 282 4.46 -18.95 -15.30
N CYS A 283 5.64 -18.70 -14.72
CA CYS A 283 6.91 -19.23 -15.25
C CYS A 283 6.97 -20.76 -15.14
N SER A 284 6.56 -21.33 -14.00
CA SER A 284 6.56 -22.79 -13.81
C SER A 284 5.57 -23.49 -14.76
N LEU A 285 4.41 -22.87 -15.03
CA LEU A 285 3.43 -23.41 -15.97
C LEU A 285 3.97 -23.38 -17.41
N HIS A 286 4.67 -22.31 -17.79
CA HIS A 286 5.31 -22.20 -19.10
C HIS A 286 6.42 -23.25 -19.30
N GLN A 287 7.16 -23.55 -18.23
CA GLN A 287 8.24 -24.54 -18.22
C GLN A 287 7.73 -25.99 -18.27
N PHE A 288 6.58 -26.27 -17.65
CA PHE A 288 5.89 -27.56 -17.78
C PHE A 288 5.29 -27.76 -19.19
N GLN A 289 4.76 -26.70 -19.80
CA GLN A 289 4.16 -26.78 -21.13
C GLN A 289 5.18 -26.90 -22.26
N THR A 290 6.41 -26.41 -22.06
CA THR A 290 7.54 -26.61 -23.01
C THR A 290 8.20 -27.98 -22.88
N MET A 291 8.11 -28.67 -21.74
CA MET A 291 8.64 -30.04 -21.59
C MET A 291 7.70 -31.15 -22.11
N LEU A 292 6.41 -30.88 -22.29
CA LEU A 292 5.41 -31.89 -22.66
C LEU A 292 5.14 -32.02 -24.17
N LEU A 293 5.76 -31.21 -25.03
CA LEU A 293 5.60 -31.32 -26.49
C LEU A 293 6.90 -31.04 -27.27
N PRO A 294 7.72 -32.06 -27.56
CA PRO A 294 8.61 -32.04 -28.71
C PRO A 294 8.22 -33.19 -29.66
N GLY A 295 7.35 -32.92 -30.63
CA GLY A 295 7.14 -33.89 -31.70
C GLY A 295 5.82 -33.76 -32.44
N LEU A 296 5.67 -32.71 -33.25
CA LEU A 296 4.86 -32.72 -34.47
C LEU A 296 5.19 -31.43 -35.25
N ARG A 297 6.36 -31.43 -35.89
CA ARG A 297 6.62 -30.53 -37.03
C ARG A 297 6.25 -31.29 -38.29
N LEU A 298 5.23 -30.77 -38.96
CA LEU A 298 4.74 -31.17 -40.27
C LEU A 298 5.87 -31.13 -41.32
N THR A 299 5.99 -32.24 -42.06
CA THR A 299 6.27 -32.25 -43.50
C THR A 299 5.02 -32.76 -44.19
#